data_AF-A0A0B6Y9C0-F1
#
_entry.id   AF-A0A0B6Y9C0-F1
#
_cell.length_a   1.000
_cell.length_b   1.000
_cell.length_c   1.000
_cell.angle_alpha   90.00
_cell.angle_beta   90.00
_cell.angle_gamma   90.00
#
_symmetry.space_group_name_H-M   'P 1'
#
loop_
_entity.id
_entity.type
_entity.pdbx_description
1 polymer ?
#
loop_
_entity_poly.entity_id
_entity_poly.type
_entity_poly.pdbx_seq_one_letter_code
_entity_poly.pdbx_strand_id
1 'polypeptide(L)'
;ENELNILTMERYLHETSVKTNNSSVDTLALARQEREMNRNNEIEISYGGEADLQRQFEACEKNPGHLEFIPFDKLSTELLPIGYQEDELTDFIKSLSNLTVRVEVRYVSGNRPRTYPGSKRLYPCFSDSGMEMMRVGTGWVYFV
;
A
#
# COMPACT_ATOMS: atom_id res chain seq x y z
N GLU A 1 -11.54 -28.12 -8.07
CA GLU A 1 -11.57 -26.72 -7.59
C GLU A 1 -10.20 -26.01 -7.65
N ASN A 2 -9.07 -26.65 -7.32
CA ASN A 2 -7.74 -25.99 -7.34
C ASN A 2 -7.08 -25.77 -8.71
N GLU A 3 -7.44 -26.52 -9.75
CA GLU A 3 -6.90 -26.28 -11.12
C GLU A 3 -7.50 -25.04 -11.77
N LEU A 4 -8.74 -24.68 -11.40
CA LEU A 4 -9.42 -23.50 -11.92
C LEU A 4 -8.70 -22.20 -11.53
N ASN A 5 -8.06 -22.17 -10.35
CA ASN A 5 -7.38 -21.00 -9.80
C ASN A 5 -5.97 -20.79 -10.41
N ILE A 6 -5.32 -21.89 -10.81
CA ILE A 6 -4.02 -21.85 -11.49
C ILE A 6 -4.21 -21.40 -12.94
N LEU A 7 -5.22 -21.95 -13.62
CA LEU A 7 -5.59 -21.53 -14.98
C LEU A 7 -6.03 -20.07 -15.04
N THR A 8 -6.67 -19.53 -14.00
CA THR A 8 -7.00 -18.09 -13.94
C THR A 8 -5.78 -17.22 -13.71
N MET A 9 -4.81 -17.65 -12.89
CA MET A 9 -3.53 -16.95 -12.71
C MET A 9 -2.68 -16.96 -13.99
N GLU A 10 -2.57 -18.10 -14.67
CA GLU A 10 -1.82 -18.21 -15.93
C GLU A 10 -2.47 -17.39 -17.06
N ARG A 11 -3.81 -17.38 -17.11
CA ARG A 11 -4.54 -16.52 -18.06
C ARG A 11 -4.39 -15.04 -17.73
N TYR A 12 -4.32 -14.67 -16.45
CA TYR A 12 -4.07 -13.30 -16.01
C TYR A 12 -2.65 -12.82 -16.37
N LEU A 13 -1.64 -13.68 -16.20
CA LEU A 13 -0.25 -13.40 -16.62
C LEU A 13 -0.12 -13.29 -18.15
N HIS A 14 -0.87 -14.10 -18.90
CA HIS A 14 -0.93 -14.00 -20.35
C HIS A 14 -1.66 -12.73 -20.81
N GLU A 15 -2.79 -12.37 -20.20
CA GLU A 15 -3.55 -11.15 -20.50
C GLU A 15 -2.77 -9.87 -20.16
N THR A 16 -1.95 -9.88 -19.10
CA THR A 16 -1.04 -8.77 -18.75
C THR A 16 0.15 -8.67 -19.69
N SER A 17 0.71 -9.80 -20.17
CA SER A 17 1.74 -9.79 -21.21
C SER A 17 1.23 -9.26 -22.56
N VAL A 18 -0.04 -9.51 -22.92
CA VAL A 18 -0.64 -9.05 -24.19
C VAL A 18 -1.02 -7.57 -24.16
N LYS A 19 -1.29 -6.98 -22.98
CA LYS A 19 -1.63 -5.54 -22.83
C LYS A 19 -0.45 -4.57 -22.92
N THR A 20 0.77 -5.06 -23.14
CA THR A 20 1.96 -4.21 -23.31
C THR A 20 2.04 -3.52 -24.67
N ASN A 21 1.09 -3.75 -25.58
CA ASN A 21 0.99 -3.04 -26.85
C ASN A 21 -0.36 -2.31 -26.99
N ASN A 22 -0.34 -0.97 -26.83
CA ASN A 22 -1.34 0.01 -27.29
C ASN A 22 -2.63 0.34 -26.48
N SER A 23 -2.54 0.52 -25.16
CA SER A 23 -3.41 1.50 -24.47
C SER A 23 -2.67 2.12 -23.30
N SER A 24 -2.93 3.39 -22.95
CA SER A 24 -2.44 3.96 -21.70
C SER A 24 -2.91 3.06 -20.55
N VAL A 25 -2.00 2.31 -19.95
CA VAL A 25 -2.32 1.35 -18.88
C VAL A 25 -2.91 2.16 -17.73
N ASP A 26 -4.10 1.76 -17.26
CA ASP A 26 -4.71 2.38 -16.09
C ASP A 26 -3.98 1.91 -14.82
N THR A 27 -2.98 2.70 -14.44
CA THR A 27 -2.11 2.48 -13.29
C THR A 27 -2.86 2.46 -11.96
N LEU A 28 -4.01 3.14 -11.86
CA LEU A 28 -4.86 3.10 -10.65
C LEU A 28 -5.61 1.80 -10.54
N ALA A 29 -6.17 1.30 -11.64
CA ALA A 29 -6.85 0.02 -11.66
C ALA A 29 -5.89 -1.11 -11.27
N LEU A 30 -4.65 -1.09 -11.79
CA LEU A 30 -3.61 -2.05 -11.41
C LEU A 30 -3.25 -1.93 -9.92
N ALA A 31 -3.00 -0.71 -9.42
CA ALA A 31 -2.69 -0.49 -8.01
C ALA A 31 -3.80 -0.99 -7.09
N ARG A 32 -5.07 -0.75 -7.44
CA ARG A 32 -6.24 -1.24 -6.69
C ARG A 32 -6.31 -2.76 -6.68
N GLN A 33 -6.11 -3.40 -7.83
CA GLN A 33 -6.11 -4.86 -7.92
C GLN A 33 -5.00 -5.47 -7.06
N GLU A 34 -3.78 -4.94 -7.15
CA GLU A 34 -2.64 -5.45 -6.39
C GLU A 34 -2.85 -5.25 -4.88
N ARG A 35 -3.42 -4.11 -4.45
CA ARG A 35 -3.79 -3.90 -3.04
C ARG A 35 -4.79 -4.93 -2.53
N GLU A 36 -5.77 -5.34 -3.34
CA GLU A 36 -6.76 -6.35 -2.94
C GLU A 36 -6.11 -7.74 -2.79
N MET A 37 -5.20 -8.11 -3.71
CA MET A 37 -4.42 -9.34 -3.58
C MET A 37 -3.52 -9.34 -2.34
N ASN A 38 -3.08 -8.17 -1.90
CA ASN A 38 -2.21 -7.97 -0.75
C ASN A 38 -2.93 -7.43 0.50
N ARG A 39 -4.28 -7.46 0.55
CA ARG A 39 -5.14 -6.75 1.53
C ARG A 39 -4.77 -6.95 3.01
N ASN A 40 -4.12 -8.06 3.33
CA ASN A 40 -3.66 -8.38 4.69
C ASN A 40 -2.32 -7.74 5.07
N ASN A 41 -1.77 -6.86 4.24
CA ASN A 41 -0.53 -6.13 4.50
C ASN A 41 -0.76 -4.64 4.26
N GLU A 42 -0.23 -3.81 5.15
CA GLU A 42 -0.27 -2.36 4.99
C GLU A 42 0.80 -1.92 4.00
N ILE A 43 0.43 -1.90 2.72
CA ILE A 43 1.30 -1.49 1.62
C ILE A 43 0.50 -0.59 0.70
N GLU A 44 1.08 0.56 0.37
CA GLU A 44 0.55 1.42 -0.69
C GLU A 44 1.34 1.19 -1.98
N ILE A 45 0.62 0.93 -3.07
CA ILE A 45 1.18 0.49 -4.35
C ILE A 45 0.95 1.56 -5.39
N SER A 46 2.00 1.94 -6.13
CA SER A 46 1.92 2.91 -7.23
C SER A 46 2.69 2.46 -8.46
N TYR A 47 1.97 2.27 -9.57
CA TYR A 47 2.56 1.93 -10.86
C TYR A 47 3.01 3.17 -11.65
N GLY A 48 2.41 4.36 -11.43
CA GLY A 48 2.87 5.63 -12.02
C GLY A 48 3.76 6.47 -11.10
N GLY A 49 4.30 5.87 -10.03
CA GLY A 49 5.19 6.54 -9.09
C GLY A 49 4.48 7.62 -8.24
N GLU A 50 5.20 8.67 -7.85
CA GLU A 50 4.65 9.73 -7.00
C GLU A 50 3.51 10.53 -7.68
N ALA A 51 3.57 10.69 -9.01
CA ALA A 51 2.56 11.43 -9.76
C ALA A 51 1.15 10.82 -9.64
N ASP A 52 1.08 9.49 -9.44
CA ASP A 52 -0.18 8.79 -9.27
C ASP A 52 -0.72 8.83 -7.84
N LEU A 53 0.09 9.21 -6.83
CA LEU A 53 -0.37 9.25 -5.44
C LEU A 53 -1.53 10.25 -5.26
N GLN A 54 -1.48 11.38 -5.96
CA GLN A 54 -2.59 12.35 -5.94
C GLN A 54 -3.87 11.76 -6.54
N ARG A 55 -3.76 11.04 -7.66
CA ARG A 55 -4.91 10.37 -8.28
C ARG A 55 -5.46 9.28 -7.37
N GLN A 56 -4.60 8.56 -6.65
CA GLN A 56 -4.99 7.54 -5.69
C GLN A 56 -5.72 8.15 -4.48
N PHE A 57 -5.24 9.30 -4.00
CA PHE A 57 -5.92 10.09 -2.97
C PHE A 57 -7.31 10.52 -3.43
N GLU A 58 -7.44 11.09 -4.62
CA GLU A 58 -8.74 11.51 -5.20
C GLU A 58 -9.70 10.35 -5.41
N ALA A 59 -9.18 9.19 -5.81
CA ALA A 59 -9.94 7.97 -6.04
C ALA A 59 -10.15 7.12 -4.77
N CYS A 60 -9.85 7.62 -3.57
CA CYS A 60 -10.02 6.87 -2.34
C CYS A 60 -11.50 6.73 -1.96
N GLU A 61 -11.98 5.50 -1.82
CA GLU A 61 -13.37 5.19 -1.46
C GLU A 61 -13.57 4.99 0.05
N LYS A 62 -12.48 4.86 0.83
CA LYS A 62 -12.54 4.65 2.29
C LYS A 62 -13.02 5.89 3.05
N ASN A 63 -12.61 7.06 2.57
CA ASN A 63 -12.99 8.37 3.11
C ASN A 63 -13.15 9.33 1.92
N PRO A 64 -14.29 9.28 1.20
CA PRO A 64 -14.48 10.06 -0.01
C PRO A 64 -14.30 11.56 0.24
N GLY A 65 -13.40 12.20 -0.51
CA GLY A 65 -13.05 13.60 -0.32
C GLY A 65 -12.25 13.89 0.98
N HIS A 66 -11.93 12.85 1.76
CA HIS A 66 -11.14 12.91 2.98
C HIS A 66 -11.66 13.92 4.00
N LEU A 67 -12.99 14.05 4.12
CA LEU A 67 -13.63 15.07 4.94
C LEU A 67 -13.38 14.85 6.44
N GLU A 68 -13.22 13.59 6.85
CA GLU A 68 -12.90 13.21 8.23
C GLU A 68 -11.39 13.20 8.51
N PHE A 69 -10.56 13.46 7.50
CA PHE A 69 -9.12 13.52 7.70
C PHE A 69 -8.75 14.81 8.43
N ILE A 70 -8.09 14.67 9.57
CA ILE A 70 -7.54 15.79 10.33
C ILE A 70 -6.08 15.97 9.92
N PRO A 71 -5.73 17.08 9.26
CA PRO A 71 -4.33 17.43 9.01
C PRO A 71 -3.53 17.48 10.30
N PHE A 72 -2.30 16.98 10.27
CA PHE A 72 -1.45 16.86 11.46
C PHE A 72 -1.22 18.21 12.17
N ASP A 73 -1.05 19.28 11.40
CA ASP A 73 -0.92 20.66 11.90
C ASP A 73 -2.18 21.19 12.60
N LYS A 74 -3.32 20.56 12.36
CA LYS A 74 -4.60 20.87 12.98
C LYS A 74 -4.98 19.93 14.13
N LEU A 75 -4.16 18.92 14.43
CA LEU A 75 -4.42 18.01 15.54
C LEU A 75 -4.34 18.77 16.88
N SER A 76 -5.45 18.76 17.61
CA SER A 76 -5.58 19.35 18.95
C SER A 76 -6.25 18.36 19.91
N THR A 77 -6.11 18.63 21.20
CA THR A 77 -6.61 17.77 22.28
C THR A 77 -8.12 17.56 22.19
N GLU A 78 -8.88 18.57 21.76
CA GLU A 78 -10.35 18.50 21.64
C GLU A 78 -10.82 17.57 20.51
N LEU A 79 -9.95 17.26 19.56
CA LEU A 79 -10.24 16.32 18.46
C LEU A 79 -10.03 14.85 18.86
N LEU A 80 -9.43 14.60 20.03
CA LEU A 80 -9.31 13.26 20.58
C LEU A 80 -10.64 12.81 21.20
N PRO A 81 -10.93 11.49 21.28
CA PRO A 81 -12.14 11.01 21.93
C PRO A 81 -12.20 11.44 23.40
N ILE A 82 -13.40 11.63 23.95
CA ILE A 82 -13.67 12.29 25.26
C ILE A 82 -12.82 11.75 26.43
N GLY A 83 -12.43 10.47 26.42
CA GLY A 83 -11.57 9.87 27.47
C GLY A 83 -10.07 10.00 27.25
N TYR A 84 -9.65 10.68 26.19
CA TYR A 84 -8.25 10.80 25.74
C TYR A 84 -7.88 12.27 25.45
N GLN A 85 -8.70 13.22 25.89
CA GLN A 85 -8.46 14.65 25.72
C GLN A 85 -7.47 15.16 26.77
N GLU A 86 -6.26 14.59 26.76
CA GLU A 86 -5.15 14.98 27.62
C GLU A 86 -4.04 15.61 26.76
N ASP A 87 -3.55 16.78 27.17
CA ASP A 87 -2.53 17.50 26.40
C ASP A 87 -1.25 16.68 26.23
N GLU A 88 -0.87 15.91 27.26
CA GLU A 88 0.29 15.00 27.21
C GLU A 88 0.16 13.95 26.10
N LEU A 89 -1.05 13.44 25.86
CA LEU A 89 -1.29 12.46 24.80
C LEU A 89 -1.21 13.11 23.42
N THR A 90 -1.77 14.31 23.25
CA THR A 90 -1.64 15.08 22.01
C THR A 90 -0.17 15.36 21.68
N ASP A 91 0.60 15.80 22.66
CA ASP A 91 2.03 16.08 22.51
C ASP A 91 2.84 14.81 22.23
N PHE A 92 2.45 13.68 22.85
CA PHE A 92 3.05 12.38 22.56
C PHE A 92 2.78 11.93 21.12
N ILE A 93 1.54 12.03 20.64
CA ILE A 93 1.19 11.73 19.25
C ILE A 93 1.98 12.62 18.28
N LYS A 94 2.09 13.92 18.58
CA LYS A 94 2.89 14.87 17.79
C LYS A 94 4.38 14.54 17.80
N SER A 95 4.89 14.01 18.90
CA SER A 95 6.28 13.56 18.99
C SER A 95 6.51 12.29 18.16
N LEU A 96 5.58 11.33 18.21
CA LEU A 96 5.66 10.10 17.42
C LEU A 96 5.54 10.35 15.92
N SER A 97 4.71 11.30 15.48
CA SER A 97 4.60 11.63 14.06
C SER A 97 5.92 12.19 13.50
N ASN A 98 6.67 12.97 14.29
CA ASN A 98 7.99 13.47 13.91
C ASN A 98 9.04 12.35 13.74
N LEU A 99 8.82 11.21 14.41
CA LEU A 99 9.66 10.01 14.28
C LEU A 99 9.15 9.04 13.19
N THR A 100 7.96 9.32 12.64
CA THR A 100 7.34 8.49 11.60
C THR A 100 7.93 8.84 10.25
N VAL A 101 8.43 7.82 9.54
CA VAL A 101 9.04 7.98 8.21
C VAL A 101 8.22 7.27 7.14
N ARG A 102 8.26 7.80 5.92
CA ARG A 102 7.78 7.10 4.72
C ARG A 102 8.90 6.22 4.20
N VAL A 103 8.68 4.91 4.19
CA VAL A 103 9.59 3.94 3.58
C VAL A 103 9.17 3.73 2.13
N GLU A 104 10.10 3.96 1.21
CA GLU A 104 9.87 3.78 -0.22
C GLU A 104 10.72 2.62 -0.74
N VAL A 105 10.06 1.66 -1.40
CA VAL A 105 10.69 0.48 -1.98
C VAL A 105 10.33 0.40 -3.45
N ARG A 106 11.34 0.39 -4.33
CA ARG A 106 11.13 0.40 -5.78
C ARG A 106 11.33 -0.93 -6.48
N TYR A 107 11.80 -1.96 -5.77
CA TYR A 107 12.17 -3.24 -6.38
C TYR A 107 11.68 -4.42 -5.55
N VAL A 108 11.16 -5.46 -6.20
CA VAL A 108 10.92 -6.76 -5.56
C VAL A 108 12.10 -7.68 -5.82
N SER A 109 12.75 -8.16 -4.76
CA SER A 109 13.82 -9.15 -4.89
C SER A 109 13.35 -10.36 -5.72
N GLY A 110 14.12 -10.72 -6.76
CA GLY A 110 13.85 -11.92 -7.58
C GLY A 110 13.97 -13.23 -6.80
N ASN A 111 14.70 -13.22 -5.68
CA ASN A 111 14.83 -14.37 -4.78
C ASN A 111 13.81 -14.36 -3.64
N ARG A 112 12.73 -13.55 -3.75
CA ARG A 112 11.64 -13.56 -2.77
C ARG A 112 11.02 -14.96 -2.74
N PRO A 113 10.89 -15.59 -1.57
CA PRO A 113 10.26 -16.91 -1.50
C PRO A 113 8.82 -16.85 -1.99
N ARG A 114 8.35 -17.93 -2.61
CA ARG A 114 6.97 -18.00 -3.13
C ARG A 114 5.94 -17.91 -2.02
N THR A 115 6.12 -18.67 -0.95
CA THR A 115 5.19 -18.76 0.17
C THR A 115 5.90 -18.55 1.51
N TYR A 116 5.13 -18.13 2.52
CA TYR A 116 5.61 -18.13 3.89
C TYR A 116 6.04 -19.54 4.34
N PRO A 117 7.08 -19.67 5.17
CA PRO A 117 7.52 -20.96 5.69
C PRO A 117 6.35 -21.73 6.34
N GLY A 118 6.17 -23.00 5.96
CA GLY A 118 5.10 -23.85 6.49
C GLY A 118 3.68 -23.49 6.04
N SER A 119 3.52 -22.59 5.06
CA SER A 119 2.22 -22.12 4.58
C SER A 119 2.11 -22.22 3.06
N LYS A 120 0.86 -22.26 2.57
CA LYS A 120 0.52 -22.08 1.15
C LYS A 120 0.28 -20.61 0.79
N ARG A 121 0.29 -19.71 1.77
CA ARG A 121 0.09 -18.26 1.57
C ARG A 121 1.29 -17.68 0.83
N LEU A 122 1.03 -16.98 -0.27
CA LEU A 122 2.07 -16.30 -1.04
C LEU A 122 2.68 -15.14 -0.25
N TYR A 123 3.97 -14.89 -0.46
CA TYR A 123 4.57 -13.63 0.00
C TYR A 123 3.94 -12.44 -0.73
N PRO A 124 3.82 -11.27 -0.08
CA PRO A 124 3.26 -10.08 -0.72
C PRO A 124 4.06 -9.70 -1.98
N CYS A 125 3.37 -9.29 -3.04
CA CYS A 125 3.96 -8.91 -4.34
C CYS A 125 4.90 -9.98 -4.94
N PHE A 126 4.69 -11.27 -4.66
CA PHE A 126 5.52 -12.33 -5.25
C PHE A 126 5.37 -12.39 -6.78
N SER A 127 4.19 -12.09 -7.31
CA SER A 127 3.90 -11.96 -8.74
C SER A 127 4.85 -11.00 -9.46
N ASP A 128 5.32 -9.97 -8.76
CA ASP A 128 6.16 -8.92 -9.31
C ASP A 128 7.65 -9.12 -8.98
N SER A 129 8.06 -10.34 -8.60
CA SER A 129 9.46 -10.65 -8.28
C SER A 129 10.38 -10.35 -9.46
N GLY A 130 11.42 -9.55 -9.22
CA GLY A 130 12.34 -9.09 -10.26
C GLY A 130 11.86 -7.85 -11.02
N MET A 131 10.69 -7.30 -10.69
CA MET A 131 10.16 -6.10 -11.33
C MET A 131 10.44 -4.83 -10.51
N GLU A 132 10.57 -3.72 -11.22
CA GLU A 132 10.52 -2.38 -10.64
C GLU A 132 9.07 -1.98 -10.42
N MET A 133 8.73 -1.69 -9.17
CA MET A 133 7.40 -1.23 -8.77
C MET A 133 7.53 -0.44 -7.47
N MET A 134 7.08 0.81 -7.51
CA MET A 134 7.08 1.68 -6.33
C MET A 134 6.01 1.24 -5.35
N ARG A 135 6.45 1.02 -4.12
CA ARG A 135 5.62 0.74 -2.96
C ARG A 135 6.05 1.68 -1.84
N VAL A 136 5.08 2.17 -1.08
CA VAL A 136 5.33 2.96 0.11
C VAL A 136 4.68 2.32 1.32
N GLY A 137 5.33 2.50 2.46
CA GLY A 137 4.85 2.08 3.77
C GLY A 137 5.29 3.08 4.83
N THR A 138 4.93 2.80 6.07
CA THR A 138 5.33 3.60 7.24
C THR A 138 6.38 2.85 8.06
N GLY A 139 7.23 3.62 8.73
CA GLY A 139 8.19 3.10 9.70
C GLY A 139 8.45 4.13 10.79
N TRP A 140 9.25 3.75 11.78
CA TRP A 140 9.70 4.64 12.83
C TRP A 140 11.23 4.66 12.89
N VAL A 141 11.79 5.81 13.26
CA VAL A 141 13.22 5.91 13.61
C VAL A 141 13.38 5.57 15.09
N TYR A 142 14.25 4.61 15.38
CA TYR A 142 14.68 4.30 16.74
C TYR A 142 16.20 4.19 16.75
N PHE A 143 16.85 4.77 17.75
CA PHE A 143 18.28 4.58 17.97
C PHE A 143 18.47 3.18 18.58
N VAL A 144 19.38 2.40 18.00
CA VAL A 144 19.82 1.08 18.49
C VAL A 144 21.21 1.20 19.05
#